data_AF-A0A9E0VS66-F1
#
_entry.id   AF-A0A9E0VS66-F1
#
_cell.length_a   1.000
_cell.length_b   1.000
_cell.length_c   1.000
_cell.angle_alpha   90.00
_cell.angle_beta   90.00
_cell.angle_gamma   90.00
#
_symmetry.space_group_name_H-M   'P 1'
#
loop_
_entity.id
_entity.type
_entity.pdbx_description
1 polymer ?
#
loop_
_entity_poly.entity_id
_entity_poly.type
_entity_poly.pdbx_seq_one_letter_code
_entity_poly.pdbx_strand_id
1 'polypeptide(L)'
;MTVESTKETERFLFHQSLFRFLVGLAGITTLVAFQTKQGYDFFLVALILSILLYILISHFICGSIGKSNKVRVNRTLASLDAFLLGCLVVAIDLNPLPSLLFILTLQFNALISGGIKRLIPDNLALGLGLILLILIQHPQLHFSADLKMSIAPLIALGIYICTYGVNSFNQVNGLLTKQKETEKQLVQMKLRNYHLSKYLSPTLRKAILSGK
;
A
#
# COMPACT_ATOMS: atom_id res chain seq x y z
N MET A 1 -17.04 -13.55 -9.61
CA MET A 1 -16.05 -12.45 -9.43
C MET A 1 -15.73 -11.91 -10.81
N THR A 2 -15.94 -10.62 -11.05
CA THR A 2 -15.71 -9.97 -12.34
C THR A 2 -14.20 -9.74 -12.57
N VAL A 3 -13.76 -9.73 -13.83
CA VAL A 3 -12.33 -9.56 -14.24
C VAL A 3 -11.71 -8.26 -13.71
N GLU A 4 -12.52 -7.24 -13.42
CA GLU A 4 -12.06 -5.98 -12.80
C GLU A 4 -11.67 -6.16 -11.32
N SER A 5 -12.45 -6.91 -10.54
CA SER A 5 -12.18 -7.15 -9.12
C SER A 5 -10.84 -7.89 -8.90
N THR A 6 -10.48 -8.78 -9.82
CA THR A 6 -9.18 -9.47 -9.78
C THR A 6 -8.00 -8.55 -10.08
N LYS A 7 -8.15 -7.61 -11.04
CA LYS A 7 -7.09 -6.66 -11.39
C LYS A 7 -6.84 -5.65 -10.27
N GLU A 8 -7.87 -5.18 -9.58
CA GLU A 8 -7.72 -4.28 -8.43
C GLU A 8 -7.01 -4.97 -7.27
N THR A 9 -7.35 -6.23 -7.00
CA THR A 9 -6.73 -7.02 -5.94
C THR A 9 -5.23 -7.24 -6.21
N GLU A 10 -4.86 -7.61 -7.43
CA GLU A 10 -3.46 -7.81 -7.82
C GLU A 10 -2.64 -6.51 -7.73
N ARG A 11 -3.23 -5.36 -8.10
CA ARG A 11 -2.59 -4.06 -7.93
C ARG A 11 -2.35 -3.71 -6.46
N PHE A 12 -3.34 -3.93 -5.60
CA PHE A 12 -3.17 -3.69 -4.16
C PHE A 12 -2.02 -4.54 -3.58
N LEU A 13 -1.94 -5.82 -3.98
CA LEU A 13 -0.84 -6.70 -3.59
C LEU A 13 0.52 -6.19 -4.11
N PHE A 14 0.57 -5.70 -5.34
CA PHE A 14 1.78 -5.10 -5.92
C PHE A 14 2.29 -3.91 -5.11
N HIS A 15 1.42 -2.93 -4.80
CA HIS A 15 1.83 -1.74 -4.05
C HIS A 15 2.29 -2.08 -2.63
N GLN A 16 1.66 -3.06 -1.98
CA GLN A 16 2.10 -3.53 -0.66
C GLN A 16 3.48 -4.22 -0.74
N SER A 17 3.71 -5.05 -1.76
CA SER A 17 5.01 -5.70 -1.95
C SER A 17 6.11 -4.69 -2.26
N LEU A 18 5.80 -3.69 -3.10
CA LEU A 18 6.72 -2.60 -3.44
C LEU A 18 7.06 -1.77 -2.20
N PHE A 19 6.05 -1.41 -1.39
CA PHE A 19 6.26 -0.73 -0.11
C PHE A 19 7.21 -1.52 0.79
N ARG A 20 6.95 -2.81 1.01
CA ARG A 20 7.77 -3.67 1.88
C ARG A 20 9.21 -3.76 1.39
N PHE A 21 9.42 -3.88 0.08
CA PHE A 21 10.76 -3.93 -0.50
C PHE A 21 11.51 -2.59 -0.34
N LEU A 22 10.88 -1.46 -0.68
CA LEU A 22 11.51 -0.14 -0.60
C LEU A 22 11.83 0.26 0.83
N VAL A 23 10.87 0.10 1.74
CA VAL A 23 11.02 0.43 3.16
C VAL A 23 12.03 -0.50 3.81
N GLY A 24 12.01 -1.79 3.48
CA GLY A 24 12.99 -2.75 3.96
C GLY A 24 14.42 -2.40 3.54
N LEU A 25 14.63 -2.11 2.25
CA LEU A 25 15.94 -1.72 1.72
C LEU A 25 16.42 -0.39 2.32
N ALA A 26 15.53 0.61 2.39
CA ALA A 26 15.82 1.89 3.04
C ALA A 26 16.19 1.70 4.51
N GLY A 27 15.43 0.87 5.23
CA GLY A 27 15.67 0.52 6.61
C GLY A 27 17.03 -0.11 6.85
N ILE A 28 17.40 -1.13 6.04
CA ILE A 28 18.72 -1.76 6.09
C ILE A 28 19.82 -0.74 5.84
N THR A 29 19.66 0.10 4.82
CA THR A 29 20.67 1.12 4.47
C THR A 29 20.86 2.14 5.59
N THR A 30 19.76 2.60 6.21
CA THR A 30 19.80 3.52 7.35
C THR A 30 20.46 2.86 8.56
N LEU A 31 20.18 1.59 8.85
CA LEU A 31 20.81 0.86 9.96
C LEU A 31 22.33 0.65 9.73
N VAL A 32 22.74 0.37 8.49
CA VAL A 32 24.17 0.27 8.12
C VAL A 32 24.87 1.63 8.29
N ALA A 33 24.24 2.72 7.85
CA ALA A 33 24.76 4.07 8.05
C ALA A 33 24.87 4.42 9.55
N PHE A 34 23.94 3.93 10.38
CA PHE A 34 23.96 4.11 11.82
C PHE A 34 25.10 3.32 12.50
N GLN A 35 25.31 2.05 12.14
CA GLN A 35 26.42 1.25 12.65
C GLN A 35 27.80 1.86 12.31
N THR A 36 27.93 2.46 11.13
CA THR A 36 29.18 3.11 10.72
C THR A 36 29.56 4.28 11.65
N LYS A 37 28.58 4.86 12.36
CA LYS A 37 28.77 6.01 13.25
C LYS A 37 28.96 5.63 14.72
N GLN A 38 28.25 4.59 15.20
CA GLN A 38 28.29 4.18 16.62
C GLN A 38 29.11 2.92 16.90
N GLY A 39 29.60 2.24 15.87
CA GLY A 39 30.34 0.98 15.98
C GLY A 39 29.49 -0.24 15.64
N TYR A 40 30.16 -1.37 15.42
CA TYR A 40 29.51 -2.62 15.05
C TYR A 40 28.90 -3.29 16.29
N ASP A 41 27.57 -3.27 16.36
CA ASP A 41 26.81 -4.00 17.37
C ASP A 41 26.19 -5.26 16.75
N PHE A 42 26.40 -6.41 17.39
CA PHE A 42 25.83 -7.69 16.99
C PHE A 42 24.29 -7.64 16.95
N PHE A 43 23.66 -6.89 17.86
CA PHE A 43 22.21 -6.74 17.89
C PHE A 43 21.66 -6.09 16.61
N LEU A 44 22.31 -5.04 16.11
CA LEU A 44 21.91 -4.35 14.88
C LEU A 44 22.12 -5.21 13.63
N VAL A 45 23.18 -6.02 13.59
CA VAL A 45 23.42 -6.98 12.52
C VAL A 45 22.32 -8.06 12.49
N ALA A 46 21.94 -8.59 13.67
CA ALA A 46 20.84 -9.54 13.78
C ALA A 46 19.50 -8.93 13.33
N LEU A 47 19.27 -7.65 13.63
CA LEU A 47 18.07 -6.91 13.21
C LEU A 47 18.03 -6.75 11.68
N ILE A 48 19.14 -6.37 11.04
CA ILE A 48 19.26 -6.29 9.57
C ILE A 48 18.95 -7.65 8.92
N LEU A 49 19.52 -8.73 9.46
CA LEU A 49 19.28 -10.08 8.94
C LEU A 49 17.82 -10.50 9.10
N SER A 50 17.20 -10.15 10.22
CA SER A 50 15.77 -10.38 10.49
C SER A 50 14.87 -9.64 9.49
N ILE A 51 15.18 -8.38 9.16
CA ILE A 51 14.45 -7.62 8.13
C ILE A 51 14.57 -8.28 6.76
N LEU A 52 15.78 -8.71 6.36
CA LEU A 52 15.98 -9.40 5.08
C LEU A 52 15.19 -10.70 5.02
N LEU A 53 15.26 -11.51 6.08
CA LEU A 53 14.53 -12.77 6.17
C LEU A 53 13.02 -12.52 6.12
N TYR A 54 12.53 -11.48 6.79
CA TYR A 54 11.14 -11.08 6.75
C TYR A 54 10.68 -10.74 5.33
N ILE A 55 11.44 -9.96 4.56
CA ILE A 55 11.10 -9.61 3.17
C ILE A 55 10.98 -10.89 2.30
N LEU A 56 11.93 -11.81 2.43
CA LEU A 56 11.95 -13.08 1.68
C LEU A 56 10.76 -13.98 2.04
N ILE A 57 10.54 -14.21 3.34
CA ILE A 57 9.43 -15.03 3.84
C ILE A 57 8.09 -14.43 3.38
N SER A 58 7.95 -13.11 3.50
CA SER A 58 6.74 -12.40 3.12
C SER A 58 6.44 -12.51 1.61
N HIS A 59 7.48 -12.43 0.77
CA HIS A 59 7.34 -12.66 -0.66
C HIS A 59 6.89 -14.09 -0.97
N PHE A 60 7.51 -15.09 -0.33
CA PHE A 60 7.16 -16.51 -0.51
C PHE A 60 5.72 -16.82 -0.08
N ILE A 61 5.30 -16.30 1.07
CA ILE A 61 3.92 -16.43 1.59
C ILE A 61 2.91 -15.86 0.60
N CYS A 62 3.19 -14.69 0.01
CA CYS A 62 2.29 -14.06 -0.95
C CYS A 62 2.17 -14.85 -2.28
N GLY A 63 3.24 -15.57 -2.65
CA GLY A 63 3.27 -16.50 -3.78
C GLY A 63 2.51 -17.80 -3.53
N SER A 64 2.65 -18.39 -2.33
CA SER A 64 2.14 -19.73 -2.02
C SER A 64 0.64 -19.79 -1.67
N ILE A 65 0.00 -18.66 -1.36
CA ILE A 65 -1.39 -18.64 -0.86
C ILE A 65 -2.42 -18.57 -1.99
N GLY A 66 -3.53 -19.31 -1.86
CA GLY A 66 -4.65 -19.28 -2.81
C GLY A 66 -5.35 -17.91 -2.88
N LYS A 67 -5.85 -17.55 -4.07
CA LYS A 67 -6.43 -16.21 -4.39
C LYS A 67 -7.46 -15.69 -3.38
N SER A 68 -8.23 -16.58 -2.75
CA SER A 68 -9.28 -16.23 -1.79
C SER A 68 -8.74 -15.68 -0.45
N ASN A 69 -7.59 -16.18 0.02
CA ASN A 69 -7.00 -15.76 1.31
C ASN A 69 -5.96 -14.64 1.19
N LYS A 70 -5.51 -14.31 -0.04
CA LYS A 70 -4.44 -13.32 -0.27
C LYS A 70 -4.74 -11.96 0.35
N VAL A 71 -5.98 -11.47 0.28
CA VAL A 71 -6.36 -10.16 0.83
C VAL A 71 -6.25 -10.12 2.35
N ARG A 72 -6.77 -11.16 3.04
CA ARG A 72 -6.73 -11.24 4.51
C ARG A 72 -5.29 -11.32 5.01
N VAL A 73 -4.47 -12.15 4.37
CA VAL A 73 -3.06 -12.34 4.75
C VAL A 73 -2.25 -11.09 4.45
N ASN A 74 -2.48 -10.42 3.30
CA ASN A 74 -1.78 -9.17 3.02
C ASN A 74 -2.14 -8.06 4.04
N ARG A 75 -3.37 -8.07 4.56
CA ARG A 75 -3.78 -7.14 5.61
C ARG A 75 -3.04 -7.38 6.92
N THR A 76 -2.90 -8.63 7.35
CA THR A 76 -2.14 -8.97 8.56
C THR A 76 -0.65 -8.68 8.39
N LEU A 77 -0.10 -9.00 7.22
CA LEU A 77 1.29 -8.67 6.89
C LEU A 77 1.55 -7.16 6.90
N ALA A 78 0.58 -6.35 6.48
CA ALA A 78 0.71 -4.90 6.52
C ALA A 78 0.70 -4.30 7.93
N SER A 79 -0.14 -4.82 8.82
CA SER A 79 -0.09 -4.42 10.23
C SER A 79 1.24 -4.84 10.86
N LEU A 80 1.80 -5.97 10.43
CA LEU A 80 3.13 -6.39 10.85
C LEU A 80 4.23 -5.49 10.25
N ASP A 81 4.10 -5.02 9.00
CA ASP A 81 5.01 -4.01 8.42
C ASP A 81 5.02 -2.73 9.27
N ALA A 82 3.83 -2.25 9.67
CA ALA A 82 3.70 -1.05 10.51
C ALA A 82 4.37 -1.22 11.87
N PHE A 83 4.19 -2.39 12.50
CA PHE A 83 4.85 -2.75 13.75
C PHE A 83 6.37 -2.79 13.60
N LEU A 84 6.89 -3.48 12.57
CA LEU A 84 8.33 -3.56 12.29
C LEU A 84 8.93 -2.19 12.00
N LEU A 85 8.19 -1.32 11.31
CA LEU A 85 8.62 0.05 11.05
C LEU A 85 8.70 0.87 12.35
N GLY A 86 7.78 0.68 13.28
CA GLY A 86 7.89 1.23 14.64
C GLY A 86 9.17 0.78 15.34
N CYS A 87 9.46 -0.53 15.32
CA CYS A 87 10.73 -1.04 15.86
C CYS A 87 11.95 -0.41 15.16
N LEU A 88 11.91 -0.25 13.83
CA LEU A 88 13.01 0.35 13.08
C LEU A 88 13.29 1.79 13.49
N VAL A 89 12.25 2.60 13.74
CA VAL A 89 12.38 3.99 14.20
C VAL A 89 13.09 4.09 15.56
N VAL A 90 12.87 3.11 16.44
CA VAL A 90 13.56 3.04 17.73
C VAL A 90 15.00 2.58 17.57
N ALA A 91 15.25 1.61 16.68
CA ALA A 91 16.59 1.07 16.43
C ALA A 91 17.58 2.11 15.85
N ILE A 92 17.09 3.22 15.31
CA ILE A 92 17.88 4.36 14.81
C ILE A 92 17.98 5.53 15.81
N ASP A 93 17.78 5.26 17.11
CA ASP A 93 17.82 6.24 18.20
C ASP A 93 16.83 7.42 18.02
N LEU A 94 15.69 7.17 17.38
CA LEU A 94 14.66 8.20 17.12
C LEU A 94 15.22 9.45 16.41
N ASN A 95 16.20 9.29 15.53
CA ASN A 95 16.71 10.40 14.73
C ASN A 95 15.53 11.05 13.96
N PRO A 96 15.29 12.38 14.12
CA PRO A 96 14.04 13.01 13.71
C PRO A 96 13.78 12.97 12.21
N LEU A 97 14.84 13.05 11.39
CA LEU A 97 14.68 13.13 9.94
C LEU A 97 14.32 11.77 9.29
N PRO A 98 15.07 10.67 9.48
CA PRO A 98 14.72 9.38 8.91
C PRO A 98 13.43 8.82 9.52
N SER A 99 13.19 9.02 10.82
CA SER A 99 11.95 8.56 11.47
C SER A 99 10.70 9.19 10.86
N LEU A 100 10.72 10.50 10.62
CA LEU A 100 9.61 11.21 9.98
C LEU A 100 9.38 10.69 8.55
N LEU A 101 10.43 10.42 7.78
CA LEU A 101 10.31 9.86 6.42
C LEU A 101 9.71 8.44 6.42
N PHE A 102 10.09 7.60 7.39
CA PHE A 102 9.50 6.27 7.56
C PHE A 102 8.02 6.34 8.00
N ILE A 103 7.70 7.25 8.92
CA ILE A 103 6.30 7.46 9.33
C ILE A 103 5.48 7.95 8.14
N LEU A 104 5.96 8.94 7.39
CA LEU A 104 5.27 9.47 6.21
C LEU A 104 5.05 8.39 5.14
N THR A 105 6.06 7.60 4.82
CA THR A 105 5.91 6.47 3.88
C THR A 105 4.82 5.51 4.34
N LEU A 106 4.75 5.19 5.64
CA LEU A 106 3.68 4.36 6.18
C LEU A 106 2.30 5.03 6.04
N GLN A 107 2.16 6.31 6.39
CA GLN A 107 0.88 7.02 6.26
C GLN A 107 0.39 7.04 4.81
N PHE A 108 1.30 7.31 3.86
CA PHE A 108 0.97 7.25 2.43
C PHE A 108 0.52 5.85 2.03
N ASN A 109 1.23 4.80 2.46
CA ASN A 109 0.84 3.42 2.15
C ASN A 109 -0.54 3.05 2.72
N ALA A 110 -0.84 3.46 3.95
CA ALA A 110 -2.14 3.24 4.58
C ALA A 110 -3.26 3.93 3.78
N LEU A 111 -3.07 5.19 3.40
CA LEU A 111 -4.01 5.99 2.61
C LEU A 111 -4.25 5.42 1.21
N ILE A 112 -3.17 5.09 0.50
CA ILE A 112 -3.21 4.55 -0.86
C ILE A 112 -3.97 3.22 -0.90
N SER A 113 -3.68 2.37 0.07
CA SER A 113 -4.08 0.97 -0.03
C SER A 113 -5.42 0.69 0.66
N GLY A 114 -5.81 1.46 1.68
CA GLY A 114 -7.10 1.24 2.39
C GLY A 114 -7.76 2.51 2.92
N GLY A 115 -7.27 3.68 2.55
CA GLY A 115 -7.78 4.98 3.00
C GLY A 115 -7.72 5.16 4.51
N ILE A 116 -8.62 6.00 5.02
CA ILE A 116 -8.70 6.37 6.44
C ILE A 116 -8.98 5.14 7.33
N LYS A 117 -9.74 4.15 6.83
CA LYS A 117 -10.08 2.93 7.60
C LYS A 117 -8.85 2.10 7.94
N ARG A 118 -7.76 2.22 7.18
CA ARG A 118 -6.50 1.51 7.41
C ARG A 118 -5.51 2.33 8.22
N LEU A 119 -5.65 3.65 8.21
CA LEU A 119 -4.78 4.57 8.94
C LEU A 119 -4.77 4.27 10.45
N ILE A 120 -5.94 4.06 11.07
CA ILE A 120 -6.05 3.80 12.52
C ILE A 120 -5.31 2.52 12.94
N PRO A 121 -5.62 1.33 12.38
CA PRO A 121 -4.95 0.10 12.79
C PRO A 121 -3.43 0.11 12.49
N ASP A 122 -3.00 0.74 11.39
CA ASP A 122 -1.57 0.81 11.06
C ASP A 122 -0.82 1.73 12.04
N ASN A 123 -1.42 2.84 12.47
CA ASN A 123 -0.85 3.71 13.52
C ASN A 123 -0.81 3.01 14.89
N LEU A 124 -1.83 2.23 15.25
CA LEU A 124 -1.81 1.44 16.48
C LEU A 124 -0.68 0.40 16.44
N ALA A 125 -0.52 -0.31 15.32
CA ALA A 125 0.55 -1.28 15.16
C ALA A 125 1.95 -0.63 15.23
N LEU A 126 2.13 0.53 14.60
CA LEU A 126 3.36 1.31 14.72
C LEU A 126 3.64 1.72 16.17
N GLY A 127 2.62 2.25 16.87
CA GLY A 127 2.74 2.64 18.28
C GLY A 127 3.12 1.48 19.18
N LEU A 128 2.56 0.30 18.96
CA LEU A 128 2.94 -0.92 19.69
C LEU A 128 4.40 -1.30 19.43
N GLY A 129 4.89 -1.20 18.20
CA GLY A 129 6.29 -1.45 17.87
C GLY A 129 7.24 -0.47 18.54
N LEU A 130 6.90 0.82 18.53
CA LEU A 130 7.65 1.86 19.24
C LEU A 130 7.75 1.56 20.74
N ILE A 131 6.60 1.36 21.40
CA ILE A 131 6.54 1.14 22.86
C ILE A 131 7.33 -0.09 23.26
N LEU A 132 7.17 -1.20 22.51
CA LEU A 132 7.82 -2.47 22.82
C LEU A 132 9.35 -2.35 22.72
N LEU A 133 9.87 -1.69 21.69
CA LEU A 133 11.32 -1.57 21.54
C LEU A 133 11.94 -0.49 22.44
N ILE A 134 11.21 0.60 22.74
CA ILE A 134 11.66 1.61 23.73
C ILE A 134 11.89 0.98 25.09
N LEU A 135 11.01 0.05 25.50
CA LEU A 135 11.10 -0.66 26.77
C LEU A 135 12.35 -1.56 26.87
N ILE A 136 12.91 -1.98 25.73
CA ILE A 136 14.05 -2.89 25.67
C ILE A 136 15.37 -2.11 25.51
N GLN A 137 15.42 -1.18 24.56
CA GLN A 137 16.67 -0.59 24.08
C GLN A 137 16.99 0.78 24.70
N HIS A 138 16.02 1.43 25.38
CA HIS A 138 16.15 2.77 25.98
C HIS A 138 16.91 3.77 25.07
N PRO A 139 16.34 4.11 23.89
CA PRO A 139 17.01 4.91 22.88
C PRO A 139 17.34 6.31 23.40
N GLN A 140 18.52 6.81 23.03
CA GLN A 140 18.91 8.18 23.36
C GLN A 140 18.32 9.14 22.33
N LEU A 141 17.54 10.12 22.78
CA LEU A 141 16.96 11.14 21.91
C LEU A 141 18.05 12.10 21.41
N HIS A 142 18.60 11.83 20.24
CA HIS A 142 19.55 12.70 19.58
C HIS A 142 18.83 13.63 18.59
N PHE A 143 18.69 14.91 18.95
CA PHE A 143 18.10 15.95 18.09
C PHE A 143 19.04 16.47 16.99
N SER A 144 19.97 15.63 16.52
CA SER A 144 20.88 15.98 15.44
C SER A 144 20.36 15.41 14.13
N ALA A 145 19.92 16.29 13.22
CA ALA A 145 19.46 15.89 11.90
C ALA A 145 20.64 15.34 11.07
N ASP A 146 20.74 14.01 10.97
CA ASP A 146 21.75 13.36 10.14
C ASP A 146 21.22 13.14 8.72
N LEU A 147 21.70 13.99 7.81
CA LEU A 147 21.28 13.95 6.41
C LEU A 147 21.70 12.63 5.74
N LYS A 148 22.84 12.04 6.14
CA LYS A 148 23.34 10.80 5.53
C LYS A 148 22.41 9.62 5.78
N MET A 149 21.86 9.52 6.99
CA MET A 149 20.91 8.47 7.37
C MET A 149 19.55 8.60 6.67
N SER A 150 19.24 9.80 6.18
CA SER A 150 17.92 10.17 5.65
C SER A 150 17.80 10.03 4.13
N ILE A 151 18.93 9.93 3.41
CA ILE A 151 18.93 9.79 1.95
C ILE A 151 18.17 8.54 1.51
N ALA A 152 18.40 7.41 2.18
CA ALA A 152 17.76 6.14 1.83
C ALA A 152 16.22 6.17 1.97
N PRO A 153 15.63 6.55 3.13
CA PRO A 153 14.18 6.66 3.25
C PRO A 153 13.59 7.76 2.37
N LEU A 154 14.33 8.83 2.08
CA LEU A 154 13.89 9.88 1.16
C LEU A 154 13.74 9.35 -0.28
N ILE A 155 14.74 8.63 -0.78
CA ILE A 155 14.70 7.99 -2.10
C ILE A 155 13.55 6.97 -2.16
N ALA A 156 13.39 6.16 -1.11
CA ALA A 156 12.29 5.19 -1.04
C ALA A 156 10.91 5.88 -1.07
N LEU A 157 10.72 6.96 -0.30
CA LEU A 157 9.49 7.76 -0.35
C LEU A 157 9.23 8.31 -1.76
N GLY A 158 10.26 8.89 -2.39
CA GLY A 158 10.17 9.45 -3.73
C GLY A 158 9.75 8.42 -4.78
N ILE A 159 10.45 7.28 -4.85
CA ILE A 159 10.14 6.21 -5.81
C ILE A 159 8.73 5.66 -5.56
N TYR A 160 8.35 5.49 -4.29
CA TYR A 160 7.03 4.99 -3.92
C TYR A 160 5.91 5.91 -4.40
N ILE A 161 6.01 7.22 -4.09
CA ILE A 161 5.00 8.21 -4.50
C ILE A 161 4.95 8.35 -6.02
N CYS A 162 6.10 8.43 -6.69
CA CYS A 162 6.15 8.57 -8.16
C CYS A 162 5.51 7.37 -8.87
N THR A 163 5.84 6.15 -8.42
CA THR A 163 5.29 4.92 -8.99
C THR A 163 3.77 4.85 -8.79
N TYR A 164 3.30 5.21 -7.59
CA TYR A 164 1.87 5.28 -7.31
C TYR A 164 1.19 6.37 -8.15
N GLY A 165 1.78 7.55 -8.28
CA GLY A 165 1.25 8.68 -9.04
C GLY A 165 1.00 8.33 -10.50
N VAL A 166 1.97 7.69 -11.16
CA VAL A 166 1.84 7.21 -12.55
C VAL A 166 0.70 6.19 -12.67
N ASN A 167 0.64 5.22 -11.77
CA ASN A 167 -0.41 4.20 -11.79
C ASN A 167 -1.80 4.78 -11.52
N SER A 168 -1.91 5.74 -10.61
CA SER A 168 -3.15 6.44 -10.27
C SER A 168 -3.64 7.28 -11.45
N PHE A 169 -2.75 8.04 -12.10
CA PHE A 169 -3.07 8.82 -13.30
C PHE A 169 -3.63 7.93 -14.42
N ASN A 170 -2.96 6.81 -14.71
CA ASN A 170 -3.42 5.85 -15.72
C ASN A 170 -4.79 5.23 -15.35
N GLN A 171 -5.04 4.99 -14.06
CA GLN A 171 -6.32 4.48 -13.58
C GLN A 171 -7.44 5.49 -13.77
N VAL A 172 -7.24 6.74 -13.34
CA VAL A 172 -8.24 7.80 -13.46
C VAL A 172 -8.59 8.02 -14.94
N ASN A 173 -7.59 8.08 -15.82
CA ASN A 173 -7.82 8.19 -17.26
C ASN A 173 -8.58 6.99 -17.84
N GLY A 174 -8.22 5.77 -17.44
CA GLY A 174 -8.91 4.55 -17.86
C GLY A 174 -10.37 4.48 -17.38
N LEU A 175 -10.68 5.02 -16.20
CA LEU A 175 -12.04 5.12 -15.69
C LEU A 175 -12.84 6.17 -16.46
N LEU A 176 -12.23 7.33 -16.73
CA LEU A 176 -12.86 8.40 -17.50
C LEU A 176 -13.20 7.97 -18.94
N THR A 177 -12.34 7.19 -19.59
CA THR A 177 -12.63 6.66 -20.94
C THR A 177 -13.78 5.67 -20.92
N LYS A 178 -13.80 4.73 -19.97
CA LYS A 178 -14.91 3.77 -19.79
C LYS A 178 -16.23 4.45 -19.44
N GLN A 179 -16.19 5.50 -18.61
CA GLN A 179 -17.37 6.29 -18.28
C GLN A 179 -17.97 6.92 -19.54
N LYS A 180 -17.13 7.56 -20.36
CA LYS A 180 -17.55 8.15 -21.65
C LYS A 180 -18.10 7.09 -22.62
N GLU A 181 -17.53 5.90 -22.65
CA GLU A 181 -18.02 4.80 -23.49
C GLU A 181 -19.39 4.31 -23.01
N THR A 182 -19.56 4.12 -21.70
CA THR A 182 -20.84 3.70 -21.08
C THR A 182 -21.94 4.74 -21.35
N GLU A 183 -21.61 6.02 -21.27
CA GLU A 183 -22.55 7.10 -21.59
C GLU A 183 -22.99 7.06 -23.06
N LYS A 184 -22.05 6.86 -24.00
CA LYS A 184 -22.37 6.68 -25.43
C LYS A 184 -23.28 5.48 -25.67
N GLN A 185 -23.00 4.34 -25.03
CA GLN A 185 -23.82 3.13 -25.14
C GLN A 185 -25.25 3.37 -24.61
N LEU A 186 -25.39 4.07 -23.48
CA LEU A 186 -26.71 4.44 -22.93
C LEU A 186 -27.51 5.32 -23.90
N VAL A 187 -26.87 6.30 -24.54
CA VAL A 187 -27.53 7.14 -25.56
C VAL A 187 -27.98 6.30 -26.75
N GLN A 188 -27.13 5.40 -27.25
CA GLN A 188 -27.48 4.51 -28.37
C GLN A 188 -28.63 3.55 -28.00
N MET A 189 -28.63 2.98 -26.79
CA MET A 189 -29.72 2.11 -26.33
C MET A 189 -31.04 2.88 -26.23
N LYS A 190 -31.04 4.13 -25.74
CA LYS A 190 -32.23 4.98 -25.71
C LYS A 190 -32.77 5.25 -27.12
N LEU A 191 -31.91 5.57 -28.08
CA LEU A 191 -32.31 5.78 -29.47
C LEU A 191 -32.90 4.51 -30.10
N ARG A 192 -32.25 3.35 -29.90
CA ARG A 192 -32.76 2.06 -30.40
C ARG A 192 -34.12 1.71 -29.79
N ASN A 193 -34.28 1.88 -28.49
CA ASN A 193 -35.56 1.67 -27.81
C ASN A 193 -36.64 2.63 -28.31
N TYR A 194 -36.30 3.90 -28.55
CA TYR A 194 -37.23 4.87 -29.13
C TYR A 194 -37.70 4.42 -30.51
N HIS A 195 -36.79 4.02 -31.40
CA HIS A 195 -37.15 3.50 -32.72
C HIS A 195 -38.02 2.24 -32.63
N LEU A 196 -37.67 1.27 -31.78
CA LEU A 196 -38.48 0.07 -31.55
C LEU A 196 -39.90 0.43 -31.06
N SER A 197 -40.02 1.39 -30.14
CA SER A 197 -41.32 1.81 -29.61
C SER A 197 -42.21 2.46 -30.66
N LYS A 198 -41.63 3.14 -31.66
CA LYS A 198 -42.35 3.78 -32.76
C LYS A 198 -42.97 2.76 -33.73
N TYR A 199 -42.33 1.59 -33.89
CA TYR A 199 -42.78 0.54 -34.80
C TYR A 199 -43.58 -0.57 -34.11
N LEU A 200 -43.81 -0.47 -32.80
CA LEU A 200 -44.54 -1.48 -32.05
C LEU A 200 -46.06 -1.22 -32.09
N SER A 201 -46.86 -2.22 -32.45
CA SER A 201 -48.32 -2.09 -32.40
C SER A 201 -48.81 -1.91 -30.95
N PRO A 202 -49.93 -1.20 -30.72
CA PRO A 202 -50.45 -0.94 -29.37
C PRO A 202 -50.70 -2.23 -28.56
N THR A 203 -51.09 -3.30 -29.25
CA THR A 203 -51.36 -4.62 -28.67
C THR A 203 -50.07 -5.31 -28.22
N LEU A 204 -49.02 -5.28 -29.05
CA LEU A 204 -47.72 -5.85 -28.70
C LEU A 204 -47.05 -5.06 -27.55
N ARG A 205 -47.22 -3.74 -27.54
CA ARG A 205 -46.69 -2.85 -26.50
C ARG A 205 -47.31 -3.15 -25.14
N LYS A 206 -48.63 -3.40 -25.09
CA LYS A 206 -49.32 -3.84 -23.88
C LYS A 206 -48.84 -5.21 -23.41
N ALA A 207 -48.63 -6.17 -24.33
CA ALA A 207 -48.13 -7.51 -23.99
C ALA A 207 -46.75 -7.43 -23.31
N ILE A 208 -45.78 -6.78 -23.95
CA ILE A 208 -44.41 -6.60 -23.42
C ILE A 208 -44.39 -5.88 -22.06
N LEU A 209 -45.16 -4.79 -21.90
CA LEU A 209 -45.24 -4.07 -20.63
C LEU A 209 -45.98 -4.86 -19.53
N SER A 210 -46.89 -5.76 -19.91
CA SER A 210 -47.63 -6.62 -18.97
C SER A 210 -46.90 -7.92 -18.60
N GLY A 211 -45.78 -8.23 -19.26
CA GLY A 211 -44.99 -9.44 -19.00
C GLY A 211 -45.64 -10.75 -19.46
N LYS A 212 -46.65 -10.69 -20.34
CA LYS A 212 -47.31 -11.83 -20.99
C LYS A 212 -46.83 -11.97 -22.43
#